data_AF-A0A7S4KNP0-F1
#
_entry.id   AF-A0A7S4KNP0-F1
#
_cell.length_a   1.000
_cell.length_b   1.000
_cell.length_c   1.000
_cell.angle_alpha   90.00
_cell.angle_beta   90.00
_cell.angle_gamma   90.00
#
_symmetry.space_group_name_H-M   'P 1'
#
loop_
_entity.id
_entity.type
_entity.pdbx_description
1 polymer ?
#
loop_
_entity_poly.entity_id
_entity_poly.type
_entity_poly.pdbx_seq_one_letter_code
_entity_poly.pdbx_strand_id
1 'polypeptide(L)'
;NKFNCSIDVQSLPSALEHVDFSMNPFQGSLHLGDLAEEIRLFSVSHNKLSGEILLENLPNLKELYLRENRFFGSVSLTCLPACMEILALDANLFSGAVDLTQLPPKLHTLYLS
;
A
#
# COMPACT_ATOMS: atom_id res chain seq x y z
N ASN A 1 -14.71 -2.90 10.64
CA ASN A 1 -15.15 -3.95 11.60
C ASN A 1 -14.27 -3.93 12.85
N LYS A 2 -14.35 -4.95 13.72
CA LYS A 2 -13.48 -5.11 14.91
C LYS A 2 -12.39 -6.17 14.74
N PHE A 3 -12.04 -6.55 13.51
CA PHE A 3 -10.94 -7.48 13.25
C PHE A 3 -9.61 -6.84 13.64
N ASN A 4 -8.89 -7.42 14.60
CA ASN A 4 -7.73 -6.80 15.26
C ASN A 4 -6.45 -7.63 15.17
N CYS A 5 -6.44 -8.63 14.29
CA CYS A 5 -5.28 -9.51 14.07
C CYS A 5 -4.26 -8.87 13.10
N SER A 6 -3.19 -9.60 12.80
CA SER A 6 -2.36 -9.31 11.63
C SER A 6 -3.09 -9.67 10.34
N ILE A 7 -2.69 -9.03 9.25
CA ILE A 7 -3.14 -9.37 7.90
C ILE A 7 -2.16 -10.38 7.33
N ASP A 8 -2.64 -11.55 6.95
CA ASP A 8 -1.90 -12.48 6.11
C ASP A 8 -2.37 -12.33 4.67
N VAL A 9 -1.55 -11.65 3.85
CA VAL A 9 -1.86 -11.41 2.43
C VAL A 9 -1.47 -12.58 1.54
N GLN A 10 -0.61 -13.49 2.01
CA GLN A 10 -0.11 -14.63 1.22
C GLN A 10 -1.19 -15.71 1.03
N SER A 11 -2.15 -15.78 1.95
CA SER A 11 -3.26 -16.73 1.87
C SER A 11 -4.46 -16.22 1.06
N LEU A 12 -4.36 -15.04 0.46
CA LEU A 12 -5.42 -14.50 -0.39
C LEU A 12 -5.59 -15.36 -1.66
N PRO A 13 -6.83 -15.71 -2.04
CA PRO A 13 -7.08 -16.40 -3.30
C PRO A 13 -6.57 -15.59 -4.49
N SER A 14 -5.91 -16.26 -5.44
CA SER A 14 -5.41 -15.64 -6.68
C SER A 14 -6.52 -15.12 -7.62
N ALA A 15 -7.79 -15.42 -7.33
CA ALA A 15 -8.92 -14.86 -8.08
C ALA A 15 -9.30 -13.43 -7.63
N LEU A 16 -8.71 -12.91 -6.54
CA LEU A 16 -9.03 -11.58 -6.04
C LEU A 16 -8.26 -10.50 -6.80
N GLU A 17 -9.02 -9.56 -7.38
CA GLU A 17 -8.45 -8.36 -8.02
C GLU A 17 -8.58 -7.11 -7.14
N HIS A 18 -9.58 -7.08 -6.26
CA HIS A 18 -9.89 -5.93 -5.41
C HIS A 18 -9.98 -6.38 -3.96
N VAL A 19 -9.08 -5.88 -3.13
CA VAL A 19 -8.99 -6.24 -1.72
C VAL A 19 -9.07 -4.97 -0.88
N ASP A 20 -10.10 -4.89 -0.04
CA ASP A 20 -10.30 -3.77 0.87
C ASP A 20 -10.42 -4.29 2.32
N PHE A 21 -9.39 -3.98 3.11
CA PHE A 21 -9.29 -4.25 4.54
C PHE A 21 -9.44 -2.98 5.38
N SER A 22 -9.88 -1.88 4.76
CA SER A 22 -10.00 -0.59 5.44
C SER A 22 -10.99 -0.61 6.61
N MET A 23 -10.82 0.39 7.50
CA MET A 23 -11.71 0.62 8.63
C MET A 23 -11.78 -0.58 9.59
N ASN A 24 -10.61 -1.15 9.90
CA ASN A 24 -10.46 -2.19 10.91
C ASN A 24 -9.37 -1.80 11.90
N PRO A 25 -9.30 -2.44 13.09
CA PRO A 25 -8.17 -2.26 13.98
C PRO A 25 -7.03 -3.25 13.69
N PHE A 26 -6.75 -3.62 12.42
CA PHE A 26 -5.63 -4.50 12.10
C PHE A 26 -4.29 -3.88 12.53
N GLN A 27 -3.35 -4.71 12.95
CA GLN A 27 -2.07 -4.30 13.52
C GLN A 27 -0.93 -5.18 12.99
N GLY A 28 0.31 -4.78 13.28
CA GLY A 28 1.51 -5.47 12.77
C GLY A 28 2.07 -4.82 11.51
N SER A 29 3.03 -5.50 10.90
CA SER A 29 3.67 -5.09 9.64
C SER A 29 2.93 -5.63 8.43
N LEU A 30 3.23 -5.04 7.28
CA LEU A 30 2.65 -5.41 6.00
C LEU A 30 3.76 -5.52 4.95
N HIS A 31 3.82 -6.65 4.27
CA HIS A 31 4.78 -6.91 3.20
C HIS A 31 4.02 -6.88 1.87
N LEU A 32 4.11 -5.77 1.13
CA LEU A 32 3.33 -5.58 -0.10
C LEU A 32 3.81 -6.44 -1.28
N GLY A 33 5.06 -6.89 -1.26
CA GLY A 33 5.58 -7.81 -2.28
C GLY A 33 4.99 -9.22 -2.21
N ASP A 34 4.24 -9.53 -1.15
CA ASP A 34 3.54 -10.80 -0.97
C ASP A 34 2.12 -10.80 -1.54
N LEU A 35 1.69 -9.68 -2.14
CA LEU A 35 0.38 -9.57 -2.79
C LEU A 35 0.33 -10.45 -4.05
N ALA A 36 -0.80 -11.10 -4.28
CA ALA A 36 -1.00 -11.90 -5.48
C ALA A 36 -0.95 -11.03 -6.75
N GLU A 37 -0.44 -11.61 -7.84
CA GLU A 37 -0.22 -10.94 -9.14
C GLU A 37 -1.51 -10.42 -9.79
N GLU A 38 -2.66 -10.96 -9.40
CA GLU A 38 -3.97 -10.60 -9.90
C GLU A 38 -4.55 -9.35 -9.22
N ILE A 39 -4.00 -8.94 -8.08
CA ILE A 39 -4.50 -7.77 -7.34
C ILE A 39 -4.23 -6.49 -8.15
N ARG A 40 -5.28 -5.67 -8.28
CA ARG A 40 -5.30 -4.37 -8.98
C ARG A 40 -5.56 -3.22 -8.02
N LEU A 41 -6.39 -3.46 -7.00
CA LEU A 41 -6.69 -2.50 -5.94
C LEU A 41 -6.44 -3.15 -4.58
N PHE A 42 -5.63 -2.48 -3.77
CA PHE A 42 -5.36 -2.89 -2.40
C PHE A 42 -5.53 -1.70 -1.45
N SER A 43 -6.42 -1.84 -0.47
CA SER A 43 -6.66 -0.84 0.56
C SER A 43 -6.54 -1.44 1.95
N VAL A 44 -5.73 -0.81 2.79
CA VAL A 44 -5.64 -1.06 4.25
C VAL A 44 -5.88 0.23 5.02
N SER A 45 -6.59 1.19 4.43
CA SER A 45 -6.77 2.52 5.02
C SER A 45 -7.46 2.48 6.37
N HIS A 46 -7.20 3.43 7.26
CA HIS A 46 -7.82 3.48 8.60
C HIS A 46 -7.61 2.19 9.41
N ASN A 47 -6.35 1.79 9.58
CA ASN A 47 -5.96 0.66 10.44
C ASN A 47 -4.92 1.11 11.48
N LYS A 48 -4.35 0.15 12.22
CA LYS A 48 -3.24 0.38 13.18
C LYS A 48 -1.96 -0.32 12.71
N LEU A 49 -1.82 -0.55 11.41
CA LEU A 49 -0.64 -1.17 10.82
C LEU A 49 0.56 -0.24 10.99
N SER A 50 1.74 -0.84 11.13
CA SER A 50 2.99 -0.12 11.46
C SER A 50 4.18 -0.84 10.83
N GLY A 51 5.35 -0.21 10.87
CA GLY A 51 6.55 -0.75 10.23
C GLY A 51 6.89 0.00 8.96
N GLU A 52 8.01 -0.38 8.36
CA GLU A 52 8.46 0.16 7.08
C GLU A 52 7.70 -0.50 5.92
N ILE A 53 7.50 0.26 4.85
CA ILE A 53 6.84 -0.20 3.64
C ILE A 53 7.82 -0.15 2.48
N LEU A 54 8.00 -1.30 1.83
CA LEU A 54 8.70 -1.41 0.56
C LEU A 54 7.65 -1.40 -0.56
N LEU A 55 7.77 -0.43 -1.47
CA LEU A 55 6.99 -0.36 -2.71
C LEU A 55 7.71 -1.03 -3.88
N GLU A 56 8.84 -1.68 -3.60
CA GLU A 56 9.53 -2.53 -4.56
C GLU A 56 8.76 -3.84 -4.75
N ASN A 57 8.74 -4.36 -5.98
CA ASN A 57 8.09 -5.63 -6.33
C ASN A 57 6.58 -5.66 -6.05
N LEU A 58 5.90 -4.52 -6.13
CA LEU A 58 4.44 -4.54 -6.23
C LEU A 58 4.02 -5.29 -7.50
N PRO A 59 2.91 -6.05 -7.46
CA PRO A 59 2.34 -6.64 -8.67
C PRO A 59 1.88 -5.53 -9.62
N ASN A 60 1.16 -5.88 -10.71
CA ASN A 60 0.55 -4.89 -11.62
C ASN A 60 -0.63 -4.12 -10.98
N LEU A 61 -0.38 -3.54 -9.80
CA LEU A 61 -1.29 -2.80 -8.95
C LEU A 61 -1.54 -1.42 -9.52
N LYS A 62 -2.82 -1.08 -9.63
CA LYS A 62 -3.29 0.23 -10.12
C LYS A 62 -3.53 1.21 -8.99
N GLU A 63 -4.07 0.72 -7.88
CA GLU A 63 -4.51 1.55 -6.78
C GLU A 63 -4.01 0.99 -5.45
N LEU A 64 -3.29 1.83 -4.70
CA LEU A 64 -2.77 1.50 -3.38
C LEU A 64 -3.17 2.57 -2.37
N TYR A 65 -3.92 2.15 -1.34
CA TYR A 65 -4.36 3.02 -0.25
C TYR A 65 -3.84 2.53 1.10
N LEU A 66 -2.85 3.25 1.64
CA LEU A 66 -2.23 3.00 2.96
C LEU A 66 -2.60 4.07 4.00
N ARG A 67 -3.47 5.00 3.63
CA ARG A 67 -3.83 6.18 4.43
C ARG A 67 -4.26 5.85 5.85
N GLU A 68 -3.94 6.72 6.80
CA GLU A 68 -4.40 6.60 8.19
C GLU A 68 -3.97 5.28 8.84
N ASN A 69 -2.64 5.08 8.88
CA ASN A 69 -1.97 4.00 9.59
C ASN A 69 -0.79 4.58 10.41
N ARG A 70 0.13 3.74 10.86
CA ARG A 70 1.33 4.10 11.61
C ARG A 70 2.59 3.61 10.90
N PHE A 71 2.55 3.50 9.56
CA PHE A 71 3.73 3.16 8.78
C PHE A 71 4.78 4.26 8.89
N PHE A 72 6.06 3.90 8.93
CA PHE A 72 7.16 4.83 9.15
C PHE A 72 8.36 4.52 8.24
N GLY A 73 9.40 5.34 8.34
CA GLY A 73 10.61 5.20 7.52
C GLY A 73 10.49 5.94 6.20
N SER A 74 11.49 5.73 5.33
CA SER A 74 11.53 6.31 3.98
C SER A 74 10.86 5.40 2.97
N VAL A 75 10.21 6.00 1.97
CA VAL A 75 9.54 5.27 0.90
C VAL A 75 10.16 5.68 -0.43
N SER A 76 10.61 4.68 -1.21
CA SER A 76 11.07 4.91 -2.58
C SER A 76 9.91 4.86 -3.56
N LEU A 77 9.73 5.91 -4.36
CA LEU A 77 8.73 5.97 -5.44
C LEU A 77 9.31 5.66 -6.82
N THR A 78 10.58 5.21 -6.90
CA THR A 78 11.28 5.03 -8.17
C THR A 78 10.98 3.72 -8.89
N CYS A 79 10.35 2.77 -8.20
CA CYS A 79 10.11 1.40 -8.68
C CYS A 79 8.61 1.05 -8.70
N LEU A 80 7.74 2.04 -8.82
CA LEU A 80 6.29 1.82 -8.88
C LEU A 80 5.88 1.12 -10.19
N PRO A 81 4.84 0.27 -10.17
CA PRO A 81 4.29 -0.35 -11.38
C PRO A 81 3.92 0.70 -12.44
N ALA A 82 4.25 0.43 -13.70
CA ALA A 82 3.92 1.33 -14.81
C ALA A 82 2.41 1.55 -15.00
N CYS A 83 1.59 0.62 -14.49
CA CYS A 83 0.14 0.70 -14.50
C CYS A 83 -0.48 1.45 -13.30
N MET A 84 0.33 1.93 -12.34
CA MET A 84 -0.19 2.61 -11.16
C MET A 84 -0.87 3.93 -11.52
N GLU A 85 -2.07 4.11 -11.00
CA GLU A 85 -2.99 5.23 -11.26
C GLU A 85 -3.18 6.10 -10.01
N ILE A 86 -3.25 5.46 -8.82
CA ILE A 86 -3.48 6.12 -7.53
C ILE A 86 -2.55 5.56 -6.45
N LEU A 87 -1.88 6.47 -5.73
CA LEU A 87 -1.07 6.15 -4.55
C LEU A 87 -1.44 7.07 -3.38
N ALA A 88 -1.92 6.49 -2.28
CA ALA A 88 -2.24 7.23 -1.06
C ALA A 88 -1.39 6.74 0.13
N LEU A 89 -0.44 7.57 0.55
CA LEU A 89 0.47 7.32 1.68
C LEU A 89 0.23 8.28 2.85
N ASP A 90 -0.67 9.24 2.68
CA ASP A 90 -0.95 10.32 3.61
C ASP A 90 -1.45 9.84 4.97
N ALA A 91 -1.36 10.69 5.99
CA ALA A 91 -1.72 10.37 7.38
C ALA A 91 -1.02 9.09 7.90
N ASN A 92 0.30 9.03 7.69
CA ASN A 92 1.21 8.03 8.26
C ASN A 92 2.38 8.76 8.98
N LEU A 93 3.40 8.00 9.38
CA LEU A 93 4.63 8.50 10.02
C LEU A 93 5.84 8.38 9.07
N PHE A 94 5.61 8.38 7.76
CA PHE A 94 6.69 8.36 6.76
C PHE A 94 7.57 9.62 6.88
N SER A 95 8.84 9.47 6.55
CA SER A 95 9.84 10.53 6.66
C SER A 95 10.91 10.38 5.59
N GLY A 96 11.80 11.37 5.48
CA GLY A 96 12.87 11.37 4.48
C GLY A 96 12.49 12.08 3.18
N ALA A 97 13.38 11.99 2.20
CA ALA A 97 13.20 12.65 0.91
C ALA A 97 12.37 11.78 -0.03
N VAL A 98 11.56 12.43 -0.86
CA VAL A 98 10.75 11.78 -1.89
C VAL A 98 11.32 12.13 -3.26
N ASP A 99 11.73 11.12 -4.01
CA ASP A 99 12.15 11.28 -5.41
C ASP A 99 10.92 11.14 -6.33
N LEU A 100 10.61 12.22 -7.06
CA LEU A 100 9.48 12.30 -7.99
C LEU A 100 9.90 12.17 -9.46
N THR A 101 11.16 11.87 -9.74
CA THR A 101 11.69 11.87 -11.12
C THR A 101 11.27 10.65 -11.95
N GLN A 102 10.82 9.57 -11.29
CA GLN A 102 10.50 8.27 -11.92
C GLN A 102 9.04 7.84 -11.68
N LEU A 103 8.11 8.79 -11.48
CA LEU A 103 6.71 8.45 -11.30
C LEU A 103 6.12 7.79 -12.57
N PRO A 104 5.25 6.77 -12.44
CA PRO A 104 4.69 6.07 -13.58
C PRO A 104 3.75 6.98 -14.40
N PRO A 105 3.71 6.83 -15.73
CA PRO A 105 3.02 7.76 -16.62
C PRO A 105 1.49 7.78 -16.46
N LYS A 106 0.91 6.74 -15.83
CA LYS A 106 -0.53 6.65 -15.56
C LYS A 106 -0.94 7.27 -14.22
N LEU A 107 0.01 7.61 -13.36
CA LEU A 107 -0.27 8.14 -12.03
C LEU A 107 -0.91 9.52 -12.16
N HIS A 108 -2.18 9.63 -11.78
CA HIS A 108 -2.92 10.88 -11.82
C HIS A 108 -3.32 11.37 -10.41
N THR A 109 -3.15 10.54 -9.38
CA THR A 109 -3.47 10.89 -8.00
C THR A 109 -2.36 10.42 -7.06
N LEU A 110 -1.78 11.36 -6.29
CA LEU A 110 -0.74 11.09 -5.30
C LEU A 110 -1.03 11.86 -4.01
N TYR A 111 -1.24 11.15 -2.89
CA TYR A 111 -1.43 11.74 -1.57
C TYR A 111 -0.24 11.43 -0.66
N LEU A 112 0.44 12.47 -0.16
CA LEU A 112 1.64 12.37 0.70
C LEU A 112 1.55 13.16 2.02
N SER A 113 0.42 13.81 2.31
CA SER A 113 0.26 14.78 3.41
C SER A 113 0.26 14.17 4.80
#